data_AF-A0A6L8DNR6-F1
#
_entry.id   AF-A0A6L8DNR6-F1
#
_cell.length_a   1.000
_cell.length_b   1.000
_cell.length_c   1.000
_cell.angle_alpha   90.00
_cell.angle_beta   90.00
_cell.angle_gamma   90.00
#
_symmetry.space_group_name_H-M   'P 1'
#
loop_
_entity.id
_entity.type
_entity.pdbx_description
1 polymer ?
#
loop_
_entity_poly.entity_id
_entity_poly.type
_entity_poly.pdbx_seq_one_letter_code
_entity_poly.pdbx_strand_id
1 'polypeptide(L)'
;MKLIAAVLVAGLALISFSGVSAQTFSIEKTGEIPLDLGDEITGQIGDLIQDTDGRFYLTDFQQNTVWMCDSKGRLIRRIGREGSGPGELNFPSGTTVYEDKVIVLDKGNSRVVVFKMDGTYVNDFRVNFFMATGILASKDGRIAVNSLWEPTLFTVFDMDGNIVGSKGERVPDQSFFTMMGDQHFNQTSAGHILYSTVKEYPVLRMTWDGTVLAEYEADSPGYGKFEFPSGVQFPHVNDILKTWTPILRPLAISDHVLVQRKKVDVENGVKYYGDLFTLDGVPVQLAMELPFQFYAVDGDLLYGIDTAPVDEGADNPYIVVYRLRESAGQ
;
A
#
# COMPACT_ATOMS: atom_id res chain seq x y z
N MET A 1 4.22 48.17 26.46
CA MET A 1 3.42 48.43 25.25
C MET A 1 4.35 48.87 24.12
N LYS A 2 4.76 47.93 23.26
CA LYS A 2 4.95 48.05 21.80
C LYS A 2 5.74 46.82 21.30
N LEU A 3 5.11 46.13 20.35
CA LEU A 3 5.58 44.95 19.62
C LEU A 3 6.96 45.18 19.00
N ILE A 4 7.80 44.15 19.00
CA ILE A 4 8.84 43.95 17.99
C ILE A 4 8.62 42.55 17.40
N ALA A 5 8.34 42.53 16.10
CA ALA A 5 8.25 41.33 15.28
C ALA A 5 9.62 40.63 15.22
N ALA A 6 9.65 39.32 15.40
CA ALA A 6 10.79 38.49 15.06
C ALA A 6 10.40 37.61 13.87
N VAL A 7 11.09 37.87 12.76
CA VAL A 7 11.05 37.16 11.48
C VAL A 7 11.45 35.70 11.70
N LEU A 8 10.61 34.76 11.26
CA LEU A 8 11.00 33.36 11.10
C LEU A 8 12.02 33.29 9.95
N VAL A 9 13.29 33.04 10.29
CA VAL A 9 14.26 32.52 9.34
C VAL A 9 14.24 31.00 9.53
N ALA A 10 13.79 30.28 8.49
CA ALA A 10 13.86 28.83 8.40
C ALA A 10 15.33 28.40 8.43
N GLY A 11 15.82 28.04 9.61
CA GLY A 11 17.09 27.35 9.77
C GLY A 11 16.86 25.86 9.59
N LEU A 12 17.71 25.20 8.78
CA LEU A 12 17.92 23.76 8.85
C LEU A 12 18.07 23.35 10.32
N ALA A 13 17.07 22.68 10.88
CA ALA A 13 17.27 21.93 12.10
C ALA A 13 17.99 20.63 11.72
N LEU A 14 19.32 20.70 11.62
CA LEU A 14 20.14 19.55 11.96
C LEU A 14 19.87 19.27 13.44
N ILE A 15 18.87 18.43 13.73
CA ILE A 15 18.75 17.83 15.04
C ILE A 15 19.96 16.91 15.17
N SER A 16 21.05 17.43 15.73
CA SER A 16 22.15 16.62 16.19
C SER A 16 21.64 15.81 17.37
N PHE A 17 21.29 14.55 17.13
CA PHE A 17 21.13 13.57 18.21
C PHE A 17 22.51 13.32 18.83
N SER A 18 22.91 14.19 19.76
CA SER A 18 24.06 13.94 20.61
C SER A 18 23.69 12.85 21.62
N GLY A 19 23.98 11.60 21.25
CA GLY A 19 24.14 10.51 22.24
C GLY A 19 23.26 9.27 22.09
N VAL A 20 22.45 9.14 21.05
CA VAL A 20 21.82 7.85 20.69
C VAL A 20 22.51 7.36 19.43
N SER A 21 23.15 6.19 19.48
CA SER A 21 23.57 5.49 18.27
C SER A 21 22.30 5.32 17.42
N ALA A 22 22.22 6.04 16.29
CA ALA A 22 21.11 5.88 15.38
C ALA A 22 21.17 4.45 14.85
N GLN A 23 20.26 3.61 15.32
CA GLN A 23 20.09 2.26 14.77
C GLN A 23 19.90 2.43 13.27
N THR A 24 20.81 1.83 12.53
CA THR A 24 20.83 1.90 11.07
C THR A 24 20.33 0.57 10.56
N PHE A 25 19.43 0.59 9.60
CA PHE A 25 18.85 -0.61 9.00
C PHE A 25 19.19 -0.70 7.52
N SER A 26 19.31 -1.93 7.01
CA SER A 26 19.41 -2.26 5.59
C SER A 26 18.26 -3.20 5.19
N ILE A 27 17.93 -3.22 3.90
CA ILE A 27 16.99 -4.18 3.33
C ILE A 27 17.77 -5.06 2.34
N GLU A 28 17.94 -6.34 2.66
CA GLU A 28 18.82 -7.25 1.94
C GLU A 28 18.02 -8.28 1.17
N LYS A 29 18.38 -8.52 -0.11
CA LYS A 29 17.74 -9.57 -0.92
C LYS A 29 18.11 -10.92 -0.34
N THR A 30 17.11 -11.74 -0.04
CA THR A 30 17.28 -13.07 0.56
C THR A 30 16.83 -14.20 -0.37
N GLY A 31 16.01 -13.90 -1.38
CA GLY A 31 15.59 -14.92 -2.34
C GLY A 31 14.62 -14.40 -3.38
N GLU A 32 14.21 -15.34 -4.24
CA GLU A 32 13.21 -15.18 -5.30
C GLU A 32 12.31 -16.40 -5.26
N ILE A 33 11.01 -16.19 -5.47
CA ILE A 33 9.99 -17.23 -5.53
C ILE A 33 9.33 -17.09 -6.91
N PRO A 34 9.71 -17.94 -7.88
CA PRO A 34 9.09 -17.92 -9.20
C PRO A 34 7.61 -18.28 -9.10
N LEU A 35 6.75 -17.55 -9.81
CA LEU A 35 5.34 -17.90 -9.91
C LEU A 35 5.15 -18.95 -11.00
N ASP A 36 4.92 -20.19 -10.59
CA ASP A 36 4.58 -21.29 -11.48
C ASP A 36 3.07 -21.34 -11.66
N LEU A 37 2.59 -20.64 -12.68
CA LEU A 37 1.18 -20.53 -13.02
C LEU A 37 0.75 -21.53 -14.11
N GLY A 38 1.62 -22.45 -14.53
CA GLY A 38 1.35 -23.37 -15.63
C GLY A 38 1.16 -22.63 -16.97
N ASP A 39 0.05 -22.91 -17.66
CA ASP A 39 -0.30 -22.30 -18.95
C ASP A 39 -1.01 -20.93 -18.80
N GLU A 40 -1.20 -20.46 -17.56
CA GLU A 40 -1.86 -19.19 -17.29
C GLU A 40 -0.93 -18.00 -17.54
N ILE A 41 -1.48 -16.90 -18.02
CA ILE A 41 -0.75 -15.68 -18.31
C ILE A 41 -1.15 -14.61 -17.29
N THR A 42 -0.18 -14.05 -16.58
CA THR A 42 -0.43 -12.86 -15.76
C THR A 42 -0.68 -11.65 -16.64
N GLY A 43 -1.66 -10.85 -16.25
CA GLY A 43 -1.79 -9.48 -16.69
C GLY A 43 -1.10 -8.52 -15.72
N GLN A 44 -1.80 -7.44 -15.39
CA GLN A 44 -1.31 -6.43 -14.46
C GLN A 44 -1.64 -6.81 -13.02
N ILE A 45 -0.63 -7.12 -12.22
CA ILE A 45 -0.81 -7.38 -10.78
C ILE A 45 -1.10 -6.06 -10.03
N GLY A 46 -2.21 -6.01 -9.31
CA GLY A 46 -2.63 -4.84 -8.52
C GLY A 46 -2.20 -4.91 -7.06
N ASP A 47 -2.21 -6.10 -6.45
CA ASP A 47 -1.88 -6.29 -5.04
C ASP A 47 -1.25 -7.67 -4.79
N LEU A 48 -0.54 -7.77 -3.67
CA LEU A 48 0.04 -9.02 -3.16
C LEU A 48 -0.09 -9.04 -1.64
N ILE A 49 -0.72 -10.10 -1.13
CA ILE A 49 -0.74 -10.39 0.29
C ILE A 49 -0.23 -11.80 0.55
N GLN A 50 0.16 -12.05 1.81
CA GLN A 50 0.48 -13.37 2.31
C GLN A 50 -0.43 -13.68 3.51
N ASP A 51 -0.95 -14.90 3.59
CA ASP A 51 -1.66 -15.37 4.78
C ASP A 51 -0.71 -16.02 5.80
N THR A 52 -1.26 -16.40 6.96
CA THR A 52 -0.47 -17.01 8.05
C THR A 52 0.07 -18.40 7.74
N ASP A 53 -0.43 -19.07 6.68
CA ASP A 53 0.11 -20.35 6.20
C ASP A 53 1.21 -20.16 5.15
N GLY A 54 1.56 -18.89 4.86
CA GLY A 54 2.56 -18.52 3.88
C GLY A 54 2.06 -18.56 2.44
N ARG A 55 0.75 -18.70 2.20
CA ARG A 55 0.16 -18.69 0.85
C ARG A 55 0.10 -17.25 0.35
N PHE A 56 0.38 -17.06 -0.94
CA PHE A 56 0.33 -15.76 -1.59
C PHE A 56 -0.97 -15.58 -2.36
N TYR A 57 -1.51 -14.37 -2.33
CA TYR A 57 -2.70 -13.99 -3.11
C TYR A 57 -2.36 -12.75 -3.91
N LEU A 58 -2.50 -12.85 -5.24
CA LEU A 58 -2.19 -11.78 -6.18
C LEU A 58 -3.45 -11.38 -6.92
N THR A 59 -3.86 -10.12 -6.83
CA THR A 59 -4.95 -9.61 -7.68
C THR A 59 -4.40 -9.29 -9.05
N ASP A 60 -5.02 -9.86 -10.08
CA ASP A 60 -4.68 -9.57 -11.47
C ASP A 60 -5.82 -8.78 -12.11
N PHE A 61 -5.55 -7.49 -12.27
CA PHE A 61 -6.49 -6.50 -12.73
C PHE A 61 -6.97 -6.83 -14.16
N GLN A 62 -6.07 -7.24 -15.04
CA GLN A 62 -6.41 -7.51 -16.45
C GLN A 62 -7.04 -8.88 -16.64
N GLN A 63 -6.64 -9.88 -15.85
CA GLN A 63 -7.20 -11.23 -15.93
C GLN A 63 -8.48 -11.41 -15.11
N ASN A 64 -8.95 -10.37 -14.43
CA ASN A 64 -10.16 -10.37 -13.60
C ASN A 64 -10.17 -11.53 -12.59
N THR A 65 -9.04 -11.73 -11.91
CA THR A 65 -8.86 -12.88 -11.03
C THR A 65 -7.98 -12.57 -9.82
N VAL A 66 -8.03 -13.47 -8.84
CA VAL A 66 -7.02 -13.57 -7.78
C VAL A 66 -6.28 -14.89 -7.95
N TRP A 67 -4.97 -14.82 -8.13
CA TRP A 67 -4.07 -15.98 -8.13
C TRP A 67 -3.75 -16.34 -6.70
N MET A 68 -4.07 -17.57 -6.30
CA MET A 68 -3.71 -18.12 -5.00
C MET A 68 -2.57 -19.13 -5.18
N CYS A 69 -1.42 -18.83 -4.62
CA CYS A 69 -0.21 -19.65 -4.73
C CYS A 69 0.24 -20.17 -3.36
N ASP A 70 0.95 -21.29 -3.34
CA ASP A 70 1.61 -21.77 -2.13
C ASP A 70 2.85 -20.93 -1.79
N SER A 71 3.49 -21.23 -0.66
CA SER A 71 4.69 -20.52 -0.20
C SER A 71 5.91 -20.67 -1.12
N LYS A 72 5.81 -21.51 -2.16
CA LYS A 72 6.85 -21.72 -3.18
C LYS A 72 6.45 -21.13 -4.54
N GLY A 73 5.35 -20.36 -4.59
CA GLY A 73 4.89 -19.70 -5.81
C GLY A 73 4.11 -20.61 -6.77
N ARG A 74 3.80 -21.85 -6.38
CA ARG A 74 3.02 -22.76 -7.24
C ARG A 74 1.54 -22.42 -7.15
N LEU A 75 0.88 -22.29 -8.30
CA LEU A 75 -0.54 -22.00 -8.36
C LEU A 75 -1.35 -23.12 -7.68
N ILE A 76 -2.13 -22.73 -6.66
CA ILE A 76 -3.13 -23.58 -6.02
C ILE A 76 -4.47 -23.39 -6.72
N ARG A 77 -4.85 -22.14 -7.00
CA ARG A 77 -6.17 -21.81 -7.53
C ARG A 77 -6.23 -20.43 -8.19
N ARG A 78 -7.04 -20.34 -9.24
CA ARG A 78 -7.54 -19.09 -9.83
C ARG A 78 -8.94 -18.80 -9.27
N ILE A 79 -9.14 -17.63 -8.66
CA ILE A 79 -10.42 -17.23 -8.05
C ILE A 79 -11.06 -16.11 -8.88
N GLY A 80 -12.33 -16.30 -9.23
CA GLY A 80 -13.07 -15.35 -10.06
C GLY A 80 -12.85 -15.51 -11.57
N ARG A 81 -13.64 -14.77 -12.34
CA ARG A 81 -13.57 -14.65 -13.80
C ARG A 81 -14.19 -13.32 -14.20
N GLU A 82 -13.90 -12.84 -15.40
CA GLU A 82 -14.50 -11.60 -15.91
C GLU A 82 -16.03 -11.64 -15.86
N GLY A 83 -16.63 -10.56 -15.35
CA GLY A 83 -18.07 -10.34 -15.38
C GLY A 83 -18.57 -9.52 -14.19
N SER A 84 -19.88 -9.57 -13.97
CA SER A 84 -20.56 -8.83 -12.89
C SER A 84 -21.56 -9.69 -12.10
N GLY A 85 -21.70 -10.97 -12.46
CA GLY A 85 -22.53 -11.93 -11.74
C GLY A 85 -21.89 -12.43 -10.43
N PRO A 86 -22.57 -13.35 -9.72
CA PRO A 86 -22.04 -13.98 -8.51
C PRO A 86 -20.70 -14.69 -8.76
N GLY A 87 -19.68 -14.29 -8.00
CA GLY A 87 -18.32 -14.83 -8.10
C GLY A 87 -17.53 -14.37 -9.34
N GLU A 88 -18.10 -13.48 -10.15
CA GLU A 88 -17.39 -12.81 -11.24
C GLU A 88 -16.75 -11.51 -10.73
N LEU A 89 -15.66 -11.10 -11.36
CA LEU A 89 -14.85 -9.95 -10.98
C LEU A 89 -14.68 -9.03 -12.19
N ASN A 90 -14.54 -7.74 -11.93
CA ASN A 90 -14.22 -6.74 -12.93
C ASN A 90 -13.15 -5.81 -12.37
N PHE A 91 -11.92 -5.89 -12.88
CA PHE A 91 -10.80 -5.08 -12.44
C PHE A 91 -10.53 -5.15 -10.93
N PRO A 92 -10.31 -6.34 -10.34
CA PRO A 92 -10.02 -6.46 -8.92
C PRO A 92 -8.75 -5.69 -8.57
N SER A 93 -8.80 -4.82 -7.55
CA SER A 93 -7.67 -3.93 -7.21
C SER A 93 -6.97 -4.28 -5.91
N GLY A 94 -7.64 -4.98 -4.99
CA GLY A 94 -7.07 -5.36 -3.70
C GLY A 94 -7.73 -6.62 -3.17
N THR A 95 -7.00 -7.34 -2.31
CA THR A 95 -7.52 -8.55 -1.68
C THR A 95 -7.03 -8.66 -0.24
N THR A 96 -7.83 -9.30 0.60
CA THR A 96 -7.47 -9.63 1.98
C THR A 96 -7.98 -11.03 2.33
N VAL A 97 -7.46 -11.59 3.42
CA VAL A 97 -7.86 -12.91 3.91
C VAL A 97 -8.33 -12.78 5.35
N TYR A 98 -9.45 -13.42 5.65
CA TYR A 98 -9.97 -13.54 7.00
C TYR A 98 -10.50 -14.97 7.19
N GLU A 99 -9.95 -15.68 8.18
CA GLU A 99 -10.26 -17.10 8.43
C GLU A 99 -10.15 -17.95 7.15
N ASP A 100 -11.26 -18.57 6.72
CA ASP A 100 -11.35 -19.43 5.54
C ASP A 100 -11.84 -18.69 4.28
N LYS A 101 -11.70 -17.36 4.26
CA LYS A 101 -12.26 -16.50 3.21
C LYS A 101 -11.22 -15.65 2.50
N VAL A 102 -11.38 -15.54 1.19
CA VAL A 102 -10.70 -14.59 0.33
C VAL A 102 -11.67 -13.47 0.03
N ILE A 103 -11.32 -12.25 0.41
CA ILE A 103 -12.17 -11.07 0.30
C ILE A 103 -11.54 -10.14 -0.74
N VAL A 104 -12.26 -9.89 -1.82
CA VAL A 104 -11.73 -9.20 -3.01
C VAL A 104 -12.46 -7.88 -3.19
N LEU A 105 -11.70 -6.79 -3.36
CA LEU A 105 -12.22 -5.51 -3.79
C LEU A 105 -12.36 -5.49 -5.31
N ASP A 106 -13.59 -5.64 -5.78
CA ASP A 106 -13.99 -5.64 -7.19
C ASP A 106 -14.28 -4.19 -7.61
N LYS A 107 -13.22 -3.47 -7.97
CA LYS A 107 -13.23 -2.02 -8.23
C LYS A 107 -14.14 -1.67 -9.42
N GLY A 108 -14.14 -2.47 -10.47
CA GLY A 108 -14.96 -2.24 -11.66
C GLY A 108 -16.46 -2.36 -11.41
N ASN A 109 -16.86 -3.22 -10.46
CA ASN A 109 -18.26 -3.38 -10.06
C ASN A 109 -18.64 -2.62 -8.78
N SER A 110 -17.72 -1.85 -8.19
CA SER A 110 -17.89 -1.10 -6.93
C SER A 110 -18.44 -1.96 -5.79
N ARG A 111 -17.83 -3.13 -5.56
CA ARG A 111 -18.26 -4.07 -4.53
C ARG A 111 -17.10 -4.78 -3.86
N VAL A 112 -17.39 -5.39 -2.72
CA VAL A 112 -16.55 -6.42 -2.11
C VAL A 112 -17.20 -7.78 -2.40
N VAL A 113 -16.39 -8.74 -2.84
CA VAL A 113 -16.83 -10.12 -3.10
C VAL A 113 -16.10 -11.05 -2.15
N VAL A 114 -16.83 -11.95 -1.51
CA VAL A 114 -16.28 -12.91 -0.56
C VAL A 114 -16.34 -14.31 -1.17
N PHE A 115 -15.20 -15.00 -1.14
CA PHE A 115 -15.04 -16.37 -1.57
C PHE A 115 -14.56 -17.23 -0.40
N LYS A 116 -14.84 -18.53 -0.44
CA LYS A 116 -14.12 -19.52 0.36
C LYS A 116 -12.73 -19.77 -0.23
N MET A 117 -11.82 -20.37 0.54
CA MET A 117 -10.50 -20.82 0.06
C MET A 117 -10.54 -21.78 -1.14
N ASP A 118 -11.65 -22.50 -1.34
CA ASP A 118 -11.85 -23.36 -2.51
C ASP A 118 -12.32 -22.59 -3.77
N GLY A 119 -12.45 -21.26 -3.68
CA GLY A 119 -12.92 -20.38 -4.75
C GLY A 119 -14.45 -20.33 -4.89
N THR A 120 -15.20 -21.00 -4.02
CA THR A 120 -16.67 -20.92 -4.03
C THR A 120 -17.11 -19.54 -3.58
N TYR A 121 -17.92 -18.88 -4.40
CA TYR A 121 -18.57 -17.61 -4.05
C TYR A 121 -19.46 -17.77 -2.81
N VAL A 122 -19.38 -16.80 -1.88
CA VAL A 122 -20.19 -16.75 -0.65
C VAL A 122 -21.24 -15.66 -0.75
N ASN A 123 -20.82 -14.41 -0.84
CA ASN A 123 -21.67 -13.22 -0.97
C ASN A 123 -20.90 -12.06 -1.62
N ASP A 124 -21.61 -10.99 -1.93
CA ASP A 124 -21.04 -9.69 -2.28
C ASP A 124 -21.88 -8.54 -1.72
N PHE A 125 -21.25 -7.40 -1.49
CA PHE A 125 -21.92 -6.19 -1.04
C PHE A 125 -21.31 -4.93 -1.66
N ARG A 126 -22.15 -3.90 -1.85
CA ARG A 126 -21.74 -2.66 -2.52
C ARG A 126 -20.94 -1.78 -1.59
N VAL A 127 -19.83 -1.26 -2.11
CA VAL A 127 -19.11 -0.12 -1.54
C VAL A 127 -19.59 1.08 -2.34
N ASN A 128 -20.58 1.80 -1.82
CA ASN A 128 -21.36 2.82 -2.56
C ASN A 128 -20.57 4.12 -2.83
N PHE A 129 -19.35 3.99 -3.34
CA PHE A 129 -18.44 5.08 -3.63
C PHE A 129 -17.49 4.78 -4.79
N PHE A 130 -17.07 5.83 -5.50
CA PHE A 130 -16.30 5.71 -6.73
C PHE A 130 -14.80 5.49 -6.45
N MET A 131 -14.12 4.69 -7.28
CA MET A 131 -12.69 4.36 -7.15
C MET A 131 -12.27 3.97 -5.74
N ALA A 132 -12.87 2.90 -5.22
CA ALA A 132 -12.30 2.18 -4.10
C ALA A 132 -10.90 1.66 -4.49
N THR A 133 -9.94 1.74 -3.57
CA THR A 133 -8.52 1.45 -3.88
C THR A 133 -7.88 0.44 -2.93
N GLY A 134 -8.15 0.52 -1.63
CA GLY A 134 -7.60 -0.39 -0.64
C GLY A 134 -8.69 -1.18 0.10
N ILE A 135 -8.28 -2.36 0.60
CA ILE A 135 -9.10 -3.22 1.45
C ILE A 135 -8.24 -3.83 2.57
N LEU A 136 -8.80 -3.97 3.77
CA LEU A 136 -8.17 -4.67 4.89
C LEU A 136 -9.21 -5.38 5.74
N ALA A 137 -8.94 -6.63 6.13
CA ALA A 137 -9.72 -7.32 7.13
C ALA A 137 -9.08 -7.19 8.53
N SER A 138 -9.91 -7.02 9.55
CA SER A 138 -9.51 -7.14 10.94
C SER A 138 -9.47 -8.61 11.37
N LYS A 139 -8.86 -8.88 12.52
CA LYS A 139 -8.92 -10.20 13.18
C LYS A 139 -10.30 -10.54 13.76
N ASP A 140 -11.25 -9.62 13.73
CA ASP A 140 -12.63 -9.80 14.23
C ASP A 140 -13.71 -9.73 13.12
N GLY A 141 -13.31 -9.83 11.85
CA GLY A 141 -14.23 -9.93 10.71
C GLY A 141 -14.81 -8.61 10.21
N ARG A 142 -14.18 -7.48 10.56
CA ARG A 142 -14.48 -6.16 9.98
C ARG A 142 -13.65 -5.93 8.73
N ILE A 143 -14.22 -5.23 7.76
CA ILE A 143 -13.59 -4.92 6.47
C ILE A 143 -13.48 -3.41 6.34
N ALA A 144 -12.26 -2.86 6.31
CA ALA A 144 -12.02 -1.47 5.97
C ALA A 144 -11.83 -1.33 4.45
N VAL A 145 -12.52 -0.36 3.85
CA VAL A 145 -12.37 0.01 2.43
C VAL A 145 -12.25 1.53 2.34
N ASN A 146 -11.26 2.01 1.59
CA ASN A 146 -11.10 3.43 1.28
C ASN A 146 -11.41 3.72 -0.18
N SER A 147 -11.70 4.99 -0.43
CA SER A 147 -11.82 5.55 -1.76
C SER A 147 -11.09 6.89 -1.83
N LEU A 148 -10.59 7.18 -3.03
CA LEU A 148 -9.94 8.43 -3.37
C LEU A 148 -10.90 9.62 -3.51
N TRP A 149 -12.22 9.36 -3.59
CA TRP A 149 -13.22 10.40 -3.82
C TRP A 149 -14.14 10.63 -2.64
N GLU A 150 -14.10 9.75 -1.64
CA GLU A 150 -14.95 9.89 -0.47
C GLU A 150 -14.42 10.92 0.52
N PRO A 151 -15.33 11.62 1.23
CA PRO A 151 -14.95 12.56 2.27
C PRO A 151 -14.36 11.85 3.49
N THR A 152 -14.54 10.54 3.63
CA THR A 152 -13.93 9.75 4.70
C THR A 152 -12.63 9.12 4.22
N LEU A 153 -11.65 8.97 5.12
CA LEU A 153 -10.42 8.23 4.84
C LEU A 153 -10.75 6.76 4.54
N PHE A 154 -11.64 6.15 5.31
CA PHE A 154 -12.18 4.82 5.01
C PHE A 154 -13.54 4.57 5.68
N THR A 155 -14.24 3.57 5.16
CA THR A 155 -15.48 3.02 5.71
C THR A 155 -15.25 1.60 6.18
N VAL A 156 -15.86 1.22 7.31
CA VAL A 156 -15.75 -0.10 7.92
C VAL A 156 -17.08 -0.84 7.76
N PHE A 157 -17.01 -2.03 7.21
CA PHE A 157 -18.14 -2.93 6.98
C PHE A 157 -18.01 -4.19 7.85
N ASP A 158 -19.13 -4.84 8.16
CA ASP A 158 -19.13 -6.25 8.55
C ASP A 158 -19.10 -7.17 7.31
N MET A 159 -19.05 -8.49 7.53
CA MET A 159 -19.01 -9.50 6.44
C MET A 159 -20.30 -9.58 5.60
N ASP A 160 -21.40 -9.00 6.09
CA ASP A 160 -22.69 -8.93 5.39
C ASP A 160 -22.84 -7.62 4.60
N GLY A 161 -21.87 -6.71 4.74
CA GLY A 161 -21.84 -5.42 4.04
C GLY A 161 -22.56 -4.29 4.76
N ASN A 162 -22.93 -4.46 6.03
CA ASN A 162 -23.47 -3.35 6.82
C ASN A 162 -22.32 -2.43 7.24
N ILE A 163 -22.53 -1.12 7.12
CA ILE A 163 -21.58 -0.13 7.61
C ILE A 163 -21.62 -0.14 9.14
N VAL A 164 -20.50 -0.50 9.76
CA VAL A 164 -20.32 -0.52 11.23
C VAL A 164 -19.43 0.62 11.73
N GLY A 165 -18.85 1.41 10.82
CA GLY A 165 -18.09 2.61 11.16
C GLY A 165 -17.50 3.31 9.94
N SER A 166 -16.87 4.46 10.17
CA SER A 166 -16.07 5.17 9.18
C SER A 166 -15.12 6.12 9.90
N LYS A 167 -14.04 6.55 9.23
CA LYS A 167 -13.10 7.51 9.81
C LYS A 167 -12.59 8.54 8.80
N GLY A 168 -12.43 9.76 9.31
CA GLY A 168 -11.65 10.84 8.72
C GLY A 168 -12.46 11.84 7.91
N GLU A 169 -11.84 12.99 7.62
CA GLU A 169 -12.37 14.05 6.75
C GLU A 169 -11.36 14.32 5.63
N ARG A 170 -11.85 14.44 4.40
CA ARG A 170 -11.06 14.68 3.18
C ARG A 170 -10.68 16.15 3.10
N VAL A 171 -9.47 16.43 2.61
CA VAL A 171 -9.07 17.79 2.23
C VAL A 171 -9.74 18.17 0.89
N PRO A 172 -10.43 19.32 0.80
CA PRO A 172 -11.30 19.66 -0.33
C PRO A 172 -10.65 19.74 -1.72
N ASP A 173 -9.32 19.87 -1.83
CA ASP A 173 -8.67 20.21 -3.10
C ASP A 173 -7.92 19.02 -3.72
N GLN A 174 -8.63 18.26 -4.56
CA GLN A 174 -8.09 17.13 -5.31
C GLN A 174 -8.50 17.14 -6.79
N SER A 175 -8.50 18.30 -7.43
CA SER A 175 -8.88 18.44 -8.85
C SER A 175 -7.98 17.69 -9.86
N PHE A 176 -6.97 16.92 -9.43
CA PHE A 176 -6.05 16.23 -10.35
C PHE A 176 -5.45 14.88 -9.86
N PHE A 177 -5.49 14.53 -8.57
CA PHE A 177 -4.46 13.66 -7.96
C PHE A 177 -4.71 12.14 -7.95
N THR A 178 -5.81 11.66 -8.52
CA THR A 178 -6.35 10.33 -8.13
C THR A 178 -6.38 9.29 -9.23
N MET A 179 -5.86 9.57 -10.43
CA MET A 179 -5.91 8.59 -11.53
C MET A 179 -4.84 7.50 -11.45
N MET A 180 -3.80 7.62 -10.61
CA MET A 180 -2.61 6.76 -10.70
C MET A 180 -2.02 6.26 -9.37
N GLY A 181 -2.56 6.66 -8.21
CA GLY A 181 -1.99 6.30 -6.90
C GLY A 181 -2.79 5.21 -6.17
N ASP A 182 -2.14 4.10 -5.84
CA ASP A 182 -2.71 3.06 -4.99
C ASP A 182 -2.61 3.50 -3.52
N GLN A 183 -3.75 3.59 -2.83
CA GLN A 183 -3.80 3.86 -1.39
C GLN A 183 -4.14 2.56 -0.69
N HIS A 184 -3.15 1.93 -0.06
CA HIS A 184 -3.30 0.64 0.59
C HIS A 184 -3.24 0.77 2.10
N PHE A 185 -4.01 -0.09 2.75
CA PHE A 185 -3.93 -0.32 4.18
C PHE A 185 -2.80 -1.28 4.50
N ASN A 186 -2.34 -1.23 5.73
CA ASN A 186 -1.65 -2.35 6.34
C ASN A 186 -2.07 -2.48 7.80
N GLN A 187 -1.65 -3.54 8.47
CA GLN A 187 -2.02 -3.80 9.85
C GLN A 187 -0.81 -4.22 10.67
N THR A 188 -0.69 -3.66 11.87
CA THR A 188 0.33 -4.12 12.82
C THR A 188 -0.02 -5.48 13.40
N SER A 189 0.95 -6.18 13.99
CA SER A 189 0.70 -7.44 14.72
C SER A 189 -0.35 -7.31 15.82
N ALA A 190 -0.46 -6.13 16.43
CA ALA A 190 -1.46 -5.75 17.43
C ALA A 190 -2.87 -5.48 16.84
N GLY A 191 -3.03 -5.46 15.52
CA GLY A 191 -4.31 -5.23 14.86
C GLY A 191 -4.64 -3.76 14.56
N HIS A 192 -3.69 -2.83 14.74
CA HIS A 192 -3.89 -1.42 14.42
C HIS A 192 -3.77 -1.18 12.92
N ILE A 193 -4.60 -0.29 12.39
CA ILE A 193 -4.61 0.11 10.97
C ILE A 193 -3.45 1.08 10.73
N LEU A 194 -2.67 0.83 9.70
CA LEU A 194 -1.79 1.81 9.07
C LEU A 194 -2.46 2.34 7.81
N TYR A 195 -2.58 3.66 7.70
CA TYR A 195 -3.24 4.32 6.58
C TYR A 195 -2.38 5.47 6.05
N SER A 196 -2.08 5.46 4.75
CA SER A 196 -1.52 6.61 4.05
C SER A 196 -2.63 7.53 3.57
N THR A 197 -2.43 8.84 3.66
CA THR A 197 -3.36 9.81 3.07
C THR A 197 -2.74 10.42 1.82
N VAL A 198 -3.57 10.92 0.89
CA VAL A 198 -3.08 11.58 -0.32
C VAL A 198 -2.87 13.07 -0.04
N LYS A 199 -1.71 13.59 -0.46
CA LYS A 199 -1.28 14.99 -0.56
C LYS A 199 -0.54 15.57 0.65
N GLU A 200 -1.00 15.48 1.90
CA GLU A 200 -0.33 16.20 3.01
C GLU A 200 -0.30 15.55 4.42
N TYR A 201 -0.95 14.41 4.70
CA TYR A 201 -0.90 13.87 6.07
C TYR A 201 0.17 12.78 6.27
N PRO A 202 0.72 12.70 7.50
CA PRO A 202 1.51 11.56 7.94
C PRO A 202 0.80 10.24 7.66
N VAL A 203 1.57 9.15 7.58
CA VAL A 203 0.96 7.83 7.75
C VAL A 203 0.40 7.79 9.17
N LEU A 204 -0.83 7.32 9.32
CA LEU A 204 -1.50 7.24 10.61
C LEU A 204 -1.52 5.78 11.06
N ARG A 205 -1.07 5.53 12.30
CA ARG A 205 -1.41 4.29 13.02
C ARG A 205 -2.63 4.56 13.87
N MET A 206 -3.70 3.80 13.68
CA MET A 206 -4.96 4.01 14.37
C MET A 206 -5.64 2.71 14.79
N THR A 207 -6.50 2.82 15.80
CA THR A 207 -7.46 1.77 16.14
C THR A 207 -8.61 1.74 15.11
N TRP A 208 -9.40 0.66 15.11
CA TRP A 208 -10.52 0.47 14.17
C TRP A 208 -11.71 1.42 14.39
N ASP A 209 -11.86 2.00 15.59
CA ASP A 209 -12.78 3.12 15.86
C ASP A 209 -12.18 4.48 15.46
N GLY A 210 -10.95 4.49 14.96
CA GLY A 210 -10.27 5.65 14.40
C GLY A 210 -9.60 6.56 15.43
N THR A 211 -9.28 6.07 16.63
CA THR A 211 -8.34 6.76 17.53
C THR A 211 -6.94 6.71 16.92
N VAL A 212 -6.31 7.88 16.69
CA VAL A 212 -4.93 7.96 16.20
C VAL A 212 -3.97 7.67 17.35
N LEU A 213 -3.05 6.73 17.11
CA LEU A 213 -2.06 6.25 18.07
C LEU A 213 -0.64 6.74 17.77
N ALA A 214 -0.31 7.00 16.50
CA ALA A 214 0.96 7.58 16.07
C ALA A 214 0.81 8.18 14.66
N GLU A 215 1.68 9.13 14.35
CA GLU A 215 1.78 9.80 13.06
C GLU A 215 3.23 9.68 12.56
N TYR A 216 3.41 9.30 11.29
CA TYR A 216 4.73 9.14 10.67
C TYR A 216 4.91 10.19 9.58
N GLU A 217 5.72 11.21 9.87
CA GLU A 217 6.11 12.25 8.94
C GLU A 217 7.41 11.87 8.23
N ALA A 218 7.28 11.41 6.99
CA ALA A 218 8.39 10.91 6.21
C ALA A 218 9.15 12.05 5.49
N ASP A 219 10.49 11.99 5.42
CA ASP A 219 11.35 13.10 4.96
C ASP A 219 12.61 12.65 4.18
N SER A 220 12.58 11.45 3.57
CA SER A 220 13.73 10.88 2.85
C SER A 220 14.44 11.85 1.89
N PRO A 221 15.79 11.95 1.94
CA PRO A 221 16.57 12.76 1.01
C PRO A 221 16.31 12.35 -0.46
N GLY A 222 15.96 13.32 -1.31
CA GLY A 222 15.58 13.07 -2.71
C GLY A 222 14.07 13.07 -2.96
N TYR A 223 13.28 13.01 -1.88
CA TYR A 223 11.86 13.32 -1.86
C TYR A 223 11.65 14.82 -1.61
N GLY A 224 11.29 15.57 -2.65
CA GLY A 224 10.90 16.98 -2.49
C GLY A 224 9.45 17.06 -2.01
N LYS A 225 9.16 17.89 -1.00
CA LYS A 225 7.77 18.25 -0.69
C LYS A 225 7.11 18.78 -1.97
N PHE A 226 5.95 18.22 -2.34
CA PHE A 226 5.22 18.69 -3.50
C PHE A 226 4.68 20.09 -3.19
N GLU A 227 5.33 21.13 -3.70
CA GLU A 227 4.82 22.49 -3.63
C GLU A 227 3.79 22.67 -4.75
N PHE A 228 2.53 22.91 -4.39
CA PHE A 228 1.52 23.33 -5.35
C PHE A 228 1.98 24.66 -5.95
N PRO A 229 2.29 24.73 -7.26
CA PRO A 229 2.63 26.01 -7.84
C PRO A 229 1.34 26.82 -7.90
N SER A 230 1.24 27.85 -7.05
CA SER A 230 0.07 28.72 -6.96
C SER A 230 -0.18 29.37 -8.33
N GLY A 231 -1.31 29.05 -8.95
CA GLY A 231 -1.77 29.73 -10.16
C GLY A 231 -1.32 29.12 -11.51
N VAL A 232 -0.91 27.85 -11.56
CA VAL A 232 -0.57 27.22 -12.84
C VAL A 232 -1.83 26.89 -13.65
N GLN A 233 -1.97 27.53 -14.81
CA GLN A 233 -2.78 26.99 -15.90
C GLN A 233 -2.11 25.71 -16.42
N PHE A 234 -2.86 24.61 -16.37
CA PHE A 234 -2.53 23.24 -16.79
C PHE A 234 -1.35 23.14 -17.80
N PRO A 235 -0.12 22.80 -17.38
CA PRO A 235 0.92 22.40 -18.31
C PRO A 235 0.69 20.93 -18.69
N HIS A 236 1.30 20.53 -19.80
CA HIS A 236 1.20 19.20 -20.40
C HIS A 236 1.39 18.07 -19.36
N VAL A 237 0.65 16.96 -19.50
CA VAL A 237 0.70 15.75 -18.64
C VAL A 237 2.15 15.31 -18.32
N ASN A 238 3.08 15.51 -19.26
CA ASN A 238 4.49 15.18 -19.12
C ASN A 238 5.20 15.97 -18.00
N ASP A 239 4.80 17.22 -17.71
CA ASP A 239 5.43 18.01 -16.65
C ASP A 239 4.90 17.63 -15.25
N ILE A 240 3.66 17.14 -15.20
CA ILE A 240 3.08 16.54 -14.00
C ILE A 240 3.78 15.23 -13.69
N LEU A 241 3.98 14.36 -14.69
CA LEU A 241 4.67 13.08 -14.51
C LEU A 241 6.12 13.23 -14.00
N LYS A 242 6.81 14.34 -14.30
CA LYS A 242 8.17 14.63 -13.80
C LYS A 242 8.22 14.99 -12.31
N THR A 243 7.10 15.42 -11.72
CA THR A 243 7.01 15.88 -10.32
C THR A 243 6.06 15.05 -9.47
N TRP A 244 5.33 14.12 -10.09
CA TRP A 244 4.31 13.32 -9.45
C TRP A 244 4.91 12.22 -8.56
N THR A 245 4.50 12.23 -7.29
CA THR A 245 4.85 11.19 -6.33
C THR A 245 3.61 10.70 -5.59
N PRO A 246 3.16 9.47 -5.81
CA PRO A 246 2.22 8.83 -4.90
C PRO A 246 2.95 8.32 -3.66
N ILE A 247 2.33 8.53 -2.50
CA ILE A 247 2.59 7.75 -1.28
C ILE A 247 1.93 6.39 -1.49
N LEU A 248 2.68 5.30 -1.38
CA LEU A 248 2.24 4.03 -1.96
C LEU A 248 1.81 2.96 -0.98
N ARG A 249 2.46 2.77 0.16
CA ARG A 249 2.03 1.71 1.09
C ARG A 249 2.80 1.83 2.40
N PRO A 250 2.13 2.03 3.55
CA PRO A 250 2.77 1.76 4.82
C PRO A 250 2.84 0.24 5.04
N LEU A 251 3.94 -0.26 5.59
CA LEU A 251 4.09 -1.67 5.94
C LEU A 251 4.51 -1.77 7.41
N ALA A 252 3.75 -2.51 8.22
CA ALA A 252 4.18 -2.87 9.56
C ALA A 252 5.18 -4.03 9.46
N ILE A 253 6.42 -3.80 9.90
CA ILE A 253 7.50 -4.79 9.90
C ILE A 253 7.94 -4.98 11.33
N SER A 254 7.49 -6.07 11.98
CA SER A 254 7.75 -6.32 13.39
C SER A 254 7.33 -5.11 14.27
N ASP A 255 8.30 -4.40 14.84
CA ASP A 255 8.20 -3.21 15.69
C ASP A 255 8.46 -1.89 14.95
N HIS A 256 8.51 -1.94 13.62
CA HIS A 256 8.76 -0.81 12.75
C HIS A 256 7.64 -0.59 11.73
N VAL A 257 7.62 0.61 11.14
CA VAL A 257 6.77 0.98 10.01
C VAL A 257 7.64 1.48 8.89
N LEU A 258 7.60 0.80 7.74
CA LEU A 258 8.21 1.28 6.50
C LEU A 258 7.17 2.08 5.72
N VAL A 259 7.46 3.35 5.48
CA VAL A 259 6.66 4.23 4.62
C VAL A 259 7.30 4.28 3.25
N GLN A 260 6.61 3.71 2.25
CA GLN A 260 7.12 3.63 0.88
C GLN A 260 6.57 4.75 -0.01
N ARG A 261 7.45 5.33 -0.82
CA ARG A 261 7.16 6.43 -1.76
C ARG A 261 7.70 6.11 -3.13
N LYS A 262 6.98 6.55 -4.17
CA LYS A 262 7.39 6.34 -5.58
C LYS A 262 7.55 7.66 -6.29
N LYS A 263 8.71 7.91 -6.88
CA LYS A 263 8.91 9.02 -7.79
C LYS A 263 8.92 8.49 -9.22
N VAL A 264 8.08 9.05 -10.07
CA VAL A 264 8.14 8.77 -11.51
C VAL A 264 9.11 9.77 -12.13
N ASP A 265 10.18 9.28 -12.73
CA ASP A 265 11.12 10.05 -13.52
C ASP A 265 10.94 9.67 -15.00
N VAL A 266 10.61 10.66 -15.84
CA VAL A 266 10.33 10.42 -17.27
C VAL A 266 11.58 9.95 -18.01
N GLU A 267 12.78 10.30 -17.54
CA GLU A 267 14.06 9.94 -18.19
C GLU A 267 14.67 8.69 -17.56
N ASN A 268 14.53 8.52 -16.25
CA ASN A 268 15.22 7.47 -15.48
C ASN A 268 14.29 6.36 -14.95
N GLY A 269 13.02 6.36 -15.34
CA GLY A 269 12.04 5.35 -14.92
C GLY A 269 11.49 5.60 -13.51
N VAL A 270 11.08 4.53 -12.83
CA VAL A 270 10.45 4.62 -11.51
C VAL A 270 11.49 4.42 -10.41
N LYS A 271 11.53 5.33 -9.43
CA LYS A 271 12.35 5.18 -8.21
C LYS A 271 11.49 5.03 -6.97
N TYR A 272 11.98 4.25 -6.02
CA TYR A 272 11.31 3.99 -4.74
C TYR A 272 12.15 4.45 -3.56
N TYR A 273 11.50 5.12 -2.61
CA TYR A 273 12.12 5.65 -1.40
C TYR A 273 11.39 5.09 -0.17
N GLY A 274 12.15 4.88 0.91
CA GLY A 274 11.65 4.28 2.13
C GLY A 274 12.08 5.09 3.34
N ASP A 275 11.12 5.51 4.14
CA ASP A 275 11.35 6.07 5.47
C ASP A 275 10.94 5.02 6.51
N LEU A 276 11.83 4.72 7.46
CA LEU A 276 11.60 3.70 8.48
C LEU A 276 11.39 4.38 9.84
N PHE A 277 10.39 3.91 10.58
CA PHE A 277 10.03 4.42 11.89
C PHE A 277 9.87 3.28 12.88
N THR A 278 10.13 3.54 14.16
CA THR A 278 9.55 2.72 15.23
C THR A 278 8.03 2.83 15.20
N LEU A 279 7.34 1.86 15.80
CA LEU A 279 5.88 1.88 15.93
C LEU A 279 5.31 3.15 16.56
N ASP A 280 6.06 3.87 17.39
CA ASP A 280 5.61 5.11 18.05
C ASP A 280 5.94 6.39 17.28
N GLY A 281 6.43 6.27 16.05
CA GLY A 281 6.65 7.42 15.16
C GLY A 281 8.06 8.00 15.22
N VAL A 282 8.99 7.37 15.96
CA VAL A 282 10.39 7.82 15.99
C VAL A 282 11.10 7.37 14.70
N PRO A 283 11.66 8.29 13.90
CA PRO A 283 12.39 7.92 12.68
C PRO A 283 13.68 7.16 13.01
N VAL A 284 13.99 6.15 12.20
CA VAL A 284 15.26 5.40 12.23
C VAL A 284 15.93 5.47 10.86
N GLN A 285 17.23 5.22 10.80
CA GLN A 285 17.98 5.40 9.56
C GLN A 285 17.84 4.17 8.66
N LEU A 286 17.31 4.35 7.45
CA LEU A 286 17.40 3.36 6.37
C LEU A 286 18.61 3.68 5.48
N ALA A 287 19.52 2.74 5.33
CA ALA A 287 20.82 2.97 4.67
C ALA A 287 20.78 2.90 3.13
N MET A 288 19.60 2.89 2.50
CA MET A 288 19.46 2.72 1.06
C MET A 288 18.13 3.27 0.52
N GLU A 289 18.11 3.58 -0.78
CA GLU A 289 16.87 3.67 -1.56
C GLU A 289 16.20 2.29 -1.65
N LEU A 290 14.88 2.24 -1.83
CA LEU A 290 14.19 0.96 -1.99
C LEU A 290 14.42 0.43 -3.41
N PRO A 291 14.74 -0.86 -3.57
CA PRO A 291 14.97 -1.43 -4.89
C PRO A 291 13.67 -1.50 -5.73
N PHE A 292 12.51 -1.67 -5.08
CA PHE A 292 11.17 -1.70 -5.68
C PHE A 292 10.12 -1.53 -4.57
N GLN A 293 8.83 -1.58 -4.95
CA GLN A 293 7.71 -1.54 -4.00
C GLN A 293 7.44 -2.90 -3.35
N PHE A 294 7.40 -2.92 -2.03
CA PHE A 294 6.95 -4.06 -1.23
C PHE A 294 5.42 -4.02 -1.01
N TYR A 295 4.81 -5.19 -0.93
CA TYR A 295 3.36 -5.40 -0.84
C TYR A 295 2.97 -6.13 0.45
N ALA A 296 3.69 -7.21 0.78
CA ALA A 296 3.40 -8.04 1.94
C ALA A 296 4.60 -8.13 2.89
N VAL A 297 4.30 -8.50 4.14
CA VAL A 297 5.28 -8.69 5.21
C VAL A 297 4.97 -9.98 5.97
N ASP A 298 6.01 -10.72 6.33
CA ASP A 298 5.95 -11.82 7.31
C ASP A 298 7.15 -11.73 8.25
N GLY A 299 6.91 -11.31 9.50
CA GLY A 299 7.97 -11.05 10.47
C GLY A 299 8.90 -9.93 10.03
N ASP A 300 10.15 -10.28 9.68
CA ASP A 300 11.18 -9.39 9.15
C ASP A 300 11.34 -9.49 7.61
N LEU A 301 10.55 -10.34 6.96
CA LEU A 301 10.56 -10.55 5.52
C LEU A 301 9.61 -9.58 4.81
N LEU A 302 10.07 -9.06 3.69
CA LEU A 302 9.40 -8.13 2.80
C LEU A 302 9.23 -8.79 1.44
N TYR A 303 8.03 -8.77 0.90
CA TYR A 303 7.71 -9.37 -0.40
C TYR A 303 7.29 -8.29 -1.37
N GLY A 304 7.94 -8.23 -2.53
CA GLY A 304 7.43 -7.49 -3.67
C GLY A 304 7.38 -8.34 -4.92
N ILE A 305 6.85 -7.78 -6.00
CA ILE A 305 6.72 -8.46 -7.28
C ILE A 305 7.58 -7.72 -8.27
N ASP A 306 8.43 -8.47 -8.95
CA ASP A 306 9.11 -7.99 -10.13
C ASP A 306 8.38 -8.55 -11.36
N THR A 307 7.70 -7.66 -12.09
CA THR A 307 7.03 -7.97 -13.35
C THR A 307 7.89 -7.43 -14.48
N ALA A 308 8.56 -8.28 -15.26
CA ALA A 308 9.10 -7.87 -16.54
C ALA A 308 7.93 -7.42 -17.46
N PRO A 309 8.13 -6.42 -18.35
CA PRO A 309 7.09 -5.99 -19.29
C PRO A 309 6.63 -7.16 -20.17
N VAL A 310 5.32 -7.30 -20.33
CA VAL A 310 4.63 -8.43 -21.00
C VAL A 310 4.97 -8.55 -22.50
N ASP A 311 5.59 -7.54 -23.11
CA ASP A 311 5.69 -7.43 -24.57
C ASP A 311 6.83 -8.21 -25.24
N GLU A 312 7.71 -8.89 -24.49
CA GLU A 312 8.84 -9.65 -25.09
C GLU A 312 9.02 -11.04 -24.46
N GLY A 313 8.06 -11.94 -24.63
CA GLY A 313 8.23 -13.36 -24.26
C GLY A 313 8.64 -13.59 -22.80
N ALA A 314 8.15 -12.72 -21.91
CA ALA A 314 8.64 -12.55 -20.55
C ALA A 314 8.50 -13.82 -19.70
N ASP A 315 9.55 -14.12 -18.94
CA ASP A 315 9.52 -15.08 -17.84
C ASP A 315 8.33 -14.76 -16.90
N ASN A 316 7.70 -15.80 -16.34
CA ASN A 316 6.66 -15.61 -15.33
C ASN A 316 7.15 -14.66 -14.23
N PRO A 317 6.28 -13.78 -13.70
CA PRO A 317 6.66 -12.89 -12.61
C PRO A 317 7.17 -13.70 -11.42
N TYR A 318 8.04 -13.09 -10.64
CA TYR A 318 8.55 -13.71 -9.42
C TYR A 318 8.37 -12.77 -8.23
N ILE A 319 8.10 -13.37 -7.08
CA ILE A 319 8.07 -12.64 -5.82
C ILE A 319 9.52 -12.53 -5.35
N VAL A 320 9.97 -11.31 -5.11
CA VAL A 320 11.31 -11.05 -4.58
C VAL A 320 11.21 -10.89 -3.07
N VAL A 321 12.08 -11.61 -2.35
CA VAL A 321 12.06 -11.67 -0.90
C VAL A 321 13.25 -10.92 -0.33
N TYR A 322 12.96 -9.92 0.49
CA TYR A 322 13.94 -9.14 1.20
C TYR A 322 13.78 -9.28 2.71
N ARG A 323 14.80 -8.89 3.45
CA ARG A 323 14.77 -8.88 4.90
C ARG A 323 15.27 -7.56 5.45
N LEU A 324 14.55 -7.02 6.43
CA LEU A 324 15.02 -5.88 7.20
C LEU A 324 16.08 -6.34 8.22
N ARG A 325 17.26 -5.72 8.19
CA ARG A 325 18.37 -6.04 9.10
C ARG A 325 18.81 -4.80 9.84
N GLU A 326 18.98 -4.91 11.15
CA GLU A 326 19.72 -3.92 11.91
C GLU A 326 21.22 -4.09 11.60
N SER A 327 21.84 -3.02 11.12
CA SER A 327 23.28 -2.96 10.90
C SER A 327 23.98 -2.99 12.25
N ALA A 328 24.85 -3.97 12.47
CA ALA A 328 25.77 -3.93 13.61
C ALA A 328 26.65 -2.68 13.44
N GLY A 329 26.51 -1.71 14.35
CA GLY A 329 27.34 -0.51 14.35
C GLY A 329 28.83 -0.90 14.29
N GLN A 330 29.54 -0.44 13.26
CA GLN A 330 31.00 -0.57 13.19
C GLN A 330 31.69 0.43 14.11
#